data_AF-A0AAN8VCD9-F1
#
_entry.id   AF-A0AAN8VCD9-F1
#
_cell.length_a   1.000
_cell.length_b   1.000
_cell.length_c   1.000
_cell.angle_alpha   90.00
_cell.angle_beta   90.00
_cell.angle_gamma   90.00
#
_symmetry.space_group_name_H-M   'P 1'
#
loop_
_entity.id
_entity.type
_entity.pdbx_description
1 polymer ?
#
loop_
_entity_poly.entity_id
_entity_poly.type
_entity_poly.pdbx_seq_one_letter_code
_entity_poly.pdbx_strand_id
1 'polypeptide(L)'
;MGSALETFCGQAYGAKQYHMLGIHMQRVMLVLVLISIPIAVLWIYTEHIFLVIRQEKDISSQAGQCSGWLIPSIVPYGLLQCQFRFLQAQNNVSPLMISTGITSASLAISISYWVNVLILALYIRFSATCKKTWTGFSKEGTENLINF
;
A
#
# COMPACT_ATOMS: atom_id res chain seq x y z
N MET A 1 -12.20 -7.28 7.28
CA MET A 1 -13.18 -6.30 7.81
C MET A 1 -14.24 -6.07 6.75
N GLY A 2 -15.51 -6.39 7.03
CA GLY A 2 -16.64 -5.94 6.20
C GLY A 2 -17.63 -6.99 5.68
N SER A 3 -17.49 -8.28 5.97
CA SER A 3 -18.39 -9.31 5.42
C SER A 3 -19.87 -9.09 5.77
N ALA A 4 -20.15 -8.55 6.96
CA ALA A 4 -21.51 -8.15 7.33
C ALA A 4 -22.05 -7.04 6.41
N LEU A 5 -21.23 -6.04 6.06
CA LEU A 5 -21.62 -4.95 5.17
C LEU A 5 -21.92 -5.45 3.75
N GLU A 6 -21.12 -6.38 3.24
CA GLU A 6 -21.39 -7.00 1.93
C GLU A 6 -22.74 -7.71 1.90
N THR A 7 -23.02 -8.50 2.93
CA THR A 7 -24.32 -9.16 3.07
C THR A 7 -25.45 -8.14 3.15
N PHE A 8 -25.35 -7.13 4.02
CA PHE A 8 -26.38 -6.10 4.13
C PHE A 8 -26.58 -5.32 2.83
N CYS A 9 -25.50 -4.92 2.17
CA CYS A 9 -25.58 -4.19 0.91
C CYS A 9 -26.20 -5.05 -0.20
N GLY A 10 -25.81 -6.32 -0.31
CA GLY A 10 -26.40 -7.25 -1.27
C GLY A 10 -27.89 -7.51 -1.02
N GLN A 11 -28.29 -7.66 0.25
CA GLN A 11 -29.69 -7.86 0.65
C GLN A 11 -30.55 -6.61 0.38
N ALA A 12 -30.09 -5.42 0.82
CA ALA A 12 -30.83 -4.17 0.62
C ALA A 12 -30.93 -3.77 -0.86
N TYR A 13 -29.87 -4.01 -1.65
CA TYR A 13 -29.87 -3.79 -3.09
C TYR A 13 -30.80 -4.77 -3.82
N GLY A 14 -30.77 -6.05 -3.45
CA GLY A 14 -31.69 -7.08 -3.98
C GLY A 14 -33.17 -6.78 -3.66
N ALA A 15 -33.45 -6.19 -2.50
CA ALA A 15 -34.78 -5.73 -2.09
C ALA A 15 -35.20 -4.38 -2.72
N LYS A 16 -34.40 -3.79 -3.61
CA LYS A 16 -34.61 -2.47 -4.24
C LYS A 16 -34.76 -1.31 -3.24
N GLN A 17 -34.22 -1.43 -2.03
CA GLN A 17 -34.29 -0.40 -0.99
C GLN A 17 -33.05 0.52 -1.02
N TYR A 18 -32.88 1.26 -2.12
CA TYR A 18 -31.69 2.09 -2.35
C TYR A 18 -31.50 3.21 -1.32
N HIS A 19 -32.59 3.78 -0.82
CA HIS A 19 -32.53 4.86 0.17
C HIS A 19 -31.91 4.38 1.49
N MET A 20 -32.36 3.23 1.99
CA MET A 20 -31.84 2.64 3.22
C MET A 20 -30.39 2.18 3.07
N LEU A 21 -30.02 1.68 1.88
CA LEU A 21 -28.66 1.28 1.54
C LEU A 21 -27.65 2.43 1.76
N GLY A 22 -27.97 3.64 1.29
CA GLY A 22 -27.11 4.81 1.45
C GLY A 22 -26.94 5.24 2.92
N ILE A 23 -28.03 5.21 3.70
CA ILE A 23 -28.00 5.57 5.13
C ILE A 23 -27.15 4.58 5.93
N HIS A 24 -27.32 3.28 5.70
CA HIS A 24 -26.53 2.26 6.37
C HIS A 24 -25.04 2.38 6.03
N MET A 25 -24.73 2.67 4.77
CA MET A 25 -23.36 2.92 4.30
C MET A 25 -22.72 4.09 5.03
N GLN A 26 -23.41 5.23 5.16
CA GLN A 26 -22.92 6.39 5.91
C GLN A 26 -22.67 6.07 7.38
N ARG A 27 -23.59 5.35 8.03
CA ARG A 27 -23.44 4.93 9.42
C ARG A 27 -22.23 4.02 9.62
N VAL A 28 -22.00 3.08 8.70
CA VAL A 28 -20.85 2.17 8.78
C VAL A 28 -19.53 2.90 8.52
N MET A 29 -19.49 3.85 7.58
CA MET A 29 -18.31 4.71 7.39
C MET A 29 -17.96 5.48 8.67
N LEU A 30 -18.94 6.06 9.36
CA LEU A 30 -18.71 6.75 10.63
C LEU A 30 -18.21 5.81 11.72
N VAL A 31 -18.84 4.64 11.89
CA VAL A 31 -18.40 3.64 12.88
C VAL A 31 -16.98 3.18 12.61
N LEU A 32 -16.61 3.01 11.33
CA LEU A 32 -15.28 2.57 10.94
C LEU A 32 -14.21 3.66 11.19
N VAL A 33 -14.56 4.93 11.02
CA VAL A 33 -13.70 6.06 11.40
C VAL A 33 -13.57 6.18 12.92
N LEU A 34 -14.62 5.88 13.68
CA LEU A 34 -14.54 5.89 15.14
C LEU A 34 -13.69 4.73 15.68
N ILE A 35 -13.78 3.54 15.07
CA ILE A 35 -13.02 2.37 15.51
C ILE A 35 -11.54 2.42 15.08
N SER A 36 -11.20 3.19 14.04
CA SER A 36 -9.80 3.38 13.65
C SER A 36 -9.00 4.19 14.68
N ILE A 37 -9.64 5.07 15.46
CA ILE A 37 -9.01 5.85 16.53
C ILE A 37 -8.42 4.95 17.64
N PRO A 38 -9.18 4.05 18.30
CA PRO A 38 -8.61 3.17 19.31
C PRO A 38 -7.57 2.21 18.74
N ILE A 39 -7.71 1.79 17.47
CA ILE A 39 -6.70 0.97 16.79
C ILE A 39 -5.39 1.76 16.60
N ALA A 40 -5.47 3.02 16.17
CA ALA A 40 -4.31 3.90 16.04
C ALA A 40 -3.62 4.13 17.39
N VAL A 41 -4.40 4.35 18.46
CA VAL A 41 -3.86 4.47 19.82
C VAL A 41 -3.15 3.18 20.24
N LEU A 42 -3.75 2.01 19.99
CA LEU A 42 -3.12 0.72 20.29
C LEU A 42 -1.80 0.54 19.52
N TRP A 43 -1.73 1.01 18.27
CA TRP A 43 -0.52 0.94 17.46
C TRP A 43 0.62 1.85 17.93
N ILE A 44 0.32 2.97 18.58
CA ILE A 44 1.34 3.81 19.23
C ILE A 44 2.01 3.04 20.39
N TYR A 45 1.26 2.18 21.08
CA TYR A 45 1.79 1.36 22.18
C TYR A 45 2.42 0.04 21.74
N THR A 46 2.44 -0.28 20.44
CA THR A 46 2.99 -1.53 19.90
C THR A 46 4.43 -1.80 20.34
N GLU A 47 5.29 -0.77 20.37
CA GLU A 47 6.68 -0.91 20.84
C GLU A 47 6.76 -1.37 22.30
N HIS A 48 5.94 -0.79 23.18
CA HIS A 48 5.89 -1.19 24.59
C HIS A 48 5.35 -2.61 24.77
N ILE A 49 4.34 -2.99 24.00
CA ILE A 49 3.75 -4.33 24.02
C ILE A 49 4.81 -5.38 23.66
N PHE A 50 5.62 -5.14 22.62
CA PHE A 50 6.66 -6.08 22.22
C PHE A 50 7.82 -6.16 23.23
N LEU A 51 8.19 -5.06 23.89
CA LEU A 51 9.17 -5.09 24.98
C LEU A 51 8.69 -5.93 26.18
N VAL A 52 7.39 -5.89 26.50
CA VAL A 52 6.80 -6.71 27.57
C VAL A 52 6.80 -8.20 27.21
N ILE A 53 6.69 -8.53 25.93
CA ILE A 53 6.71 -9.92 25.40
C ILE A 53 8.15 -10.52 25.39
N ARG A 54 9.15 -9.81 25.97
CA ARG A 54 10.60 -10.16 25.91
C ARG A 54 11.16 -10.19 24.48
N GLN A 55 10.58 -9.44 23.55
CA GLN A 55 11.15 -9.32 22.21
C GLN A 55 12.41 -8.45 22.23
N GLU A 56 13.37 -8.74 21.34
CA GLU A 56 14.63 -8.00 21.26
C GLU A 56 14.38 -6.51 21.02
N LYS A 57 15.09 -5.65 21.77
CA LYS A 57 14.86 -4.20 21.82
C LYS A 57 14.97 -3.55 20.43
N ASP A 58 15.90 -4.03 19.60
CA ASP A 58 16.12 -3.51 18.26
C ASP A 58 14.95 -3.85 17.31
N ILE A 59 14.42 -5.08 17.41
CA ILE A 59 13.24 -5.51 16.63
C ILE A 59 12.00 -4.72 17.07
N SER A 60 11.85 -4.49 18.37
CA SER A 60 10.72 -3.77 18.95
C SER A 60 10.68 -2.29 18.52
N SER A 61 11.82 -1.61 18.53
CA SER A 61 11.91 -0.21 18.12
C SER A 61 11.65 -0.03 16.62
N GLN A 62 12.16 -0.95 15.78
CA GLN A 62 11.86 -0.96 14.35
C GLN A 62 10.38 -1.23 14.08
N ALA A 63 9.75 -2.14 14.82
CA ALA A 63 8.31 -2.40 14.69
C ALA A 63 7.45 -1.19 15.10
N GLY A 64 7.86 -0.45 16.13
CA GLY A 64 7.23 0.80 16.57
C GLY A 64 7.29 1.89 15.50
N GLN A 65 8.49 2.12 14.93
CA GLN A 65 8.69 3.09 13.85
C GLN A 65 7.86 2.76 12.61
N CYS A 66 7.91 1.50 12.15
CA CYS A 66 7.09 1.04 11.02
C CYS A 66 5.59 1.21 11.30
N SER A 67 5.13 0.85 12.50
CA SER A 67 3.72 1.01 12.88
C SER A 67 3.30 2.48 12.84
N GLY A 68 4.15 3.39 13.34
CA GLY A 68 3.95 4.84 13.30
C GLY A 68 3.72 5.38 11.88
N TRP A 69 4.51 4.92 10.92
CA TRP A 69 4.35 5.30 9.51
C TRP A 69 3.06 4.77 8.86
N LEU A 70 2.49 3.66 9.35
CA LEU A 70 1.23 3.13 8.82
C LEU A 70 -0.03 3.76 9.45
N ILE A 71 0.05 4.39 10.64
CA ILE A 71 -1.09 5.04 11.32
C ILE A 71 -1.93 5.96 10.39
N PRO A 72 -1.33 6.91 9.64
CA PRO A 72 -2.12 7.81 8.79
C PRO A 72 -2.89 7.07 7.68
N SER A 73 -2.46 5.86 7.30
CA SER A 73 -3.08 5.06 6.26
C SER A 73 -4.30 4.25 6.73
N ILE A 74 -4.53 4.12 8.05
CA ILE A 74 -5.62 3.30 8.61
C ILE A 74 -7.00 3.85 8.22
N VAL A 75 -7.22 5.15 8.42
CA VAL A 75 -8.53 5.79 8.15
C VAL A 75 -8.88 5.76 6.66
N PRO A 76 -7.98 6.18 5.75
CA PRO A 76 -8.23 6.09 4.31
C PRO A 76 -8.49 4.65 3.86
N TYR A 77 -7.72 3.68 4.38
CA TYR A 77 -7.90 2.27 4.02
C TYR A 77 -9.27 1.73 4.43
N GLY A 78 -9.75 2.08 5.62
CA GLY A 78 -11.09 1.71 6.07
C GLY A 78 -12.19 2.27 5.16
N LEU A 79 -12.14 3.58 4.86
CA LEU A 79 -13.11 4.23 3.98
C LEU A 79 -13.08 3.64 2.56
N LEU A 80 -11.89 3.42 2.03
CA LEU A 80 -11.67 2.78 0.74
C LEU A 80 -12.38 1.42 0.70
N GLN A 81 -12.13 0.55 1.69
CA GLN A 81 -12.76 -0.78 1.78
C GLN A 81 -14.29 -0.69 1.78
N CYS A 82 -14.89 0.25 2.51
CA CYS A 82 -16.34 0.46 2.46
C CYS A 82 -16.82 0.77 1.03
N GLN A 83 -16.22 1.76 0.38
CA GLN A 83 -16.59 2.18 -0.98
C GLN A 83 -16.47 1.03 -1.99
N PHE A 84 -15.38 0.25 -1.90
CA PHE A 84 -15.18 -0.95 -2.72
C PHE A 84 -16.36 -1.92 -2.61
N ARG A 85 -16.85 -2.20 -1.39
CA ARG A 85 -17.96 -3.15 -1.18
C ARG A 85 -19.31 -2.61 -1.64
N PHE A 86 -19.56 -1.31 -1.44
CA PHE A 86 -20.78 -0.66 -1.89
C PHE A 86 -20.94 -0.66 -3.41
N LEU A 87 -19.86 -0.35 -4.12
CA LEU A 87 -19.84 -0.39 -5.58
C LEU A 87 -19.96 -1.81 -6.12
N GLN A 88 -19.28 -2.78 -5.48
CA GLN A 88 -19.41 -4.20 -5.82
C GLN A 88 -20.85 -4.72 -5.65
N ALA A 89 -21.54 -4.35 -4.56
CA ALA A 89 -22.92 -4.77 -4.32
C ALA A 89 -23.90 -4.23 -5.38
N GLN A 90 -23.59 -3.10 -6.01
CA GLN A 90 -24.39 -2.50 -7.09
C GLN A 90 -24.00 -3.00 -8.49
N ASN A 91 -23.00 -3.87 -8.60
CA ASN A 91 -22.43 -4.31 -9.87
C ASN A 91 -21.83 -3.16 -10.71
N ASN A 92 -21.46 -2.04 -10.07
CA ASN A 92 -20.82 -0.90 -10.73
C ASN A 92 -19.35 -0.78 -10.33
N VAL A 93 -18.52 -1.71 -10.81
CA VAL A 93 -17.09 -1.79 -10.49
C VAL A 93 -16.21 -0.95 -11.43
N SER A 94 -16.79 -0.19 -12.36
CA SER A 94 -16.05 0.61 -13.34
C SER A 94 -15.04 1.61 -12.72
N PRO A 95 -15.41 2.47 -11.73
CA PRO A 95 -14.44 3.40 -11.12
C PRO A 95 -13.35 2.66 -10.34
N LEU A 96 -13.69 1.49 -9.80
CA LEU A 96 -12.79 0.65 -9.05
C LEU A 96 -11.66 0.11 -9.90
N MET A 97 -12.03 -0.44 -11.08
CA MET A 97 -11.10 -1.00 -12.04
C MET A 97 -10.15 0.05 -12.60
N ILE A 98 -10.65 1.27 -12.82
CA ILE A 98 -9.81 2.39 -13.26
C ILE A 98 -8.77 2.73 -12.18
N SER A 99 -9.20 2.91 -10.93
CA SER A 99 -8.30 3.29 -9.84
C SER A 99 -7.22 2.22 -9.58
N THR A 100 -7.58 0.95 -9.48
CA THR A 100 -6.61 -0.13 -9.25
C THR A 100 -5.77 -0.40 -10.49
N GLY A 101 -6.35 -0.25 -11.68
CA GLY A 101 -5.67 -0.33 -12.96
C GLY A 101 -4.52 0.67 -13.05
N ILE A 102 -4.77 1.95 -12.72
CA ILE A 102 -3.73 2.98 -12.71
C ILE A 102 -2.59 2.62 -11.74
N THR A 103 -2.91 2.24 -10.50
CA THR A 103 -1.88 1.87 -9.51
C THR A 103 -1.03 0.68 -9.97
N SER A 104 -1.69 -0.35 -10.53
CA SER A 104 -1.00 -1.54 -11.03
C SER A 104 -0.12 -1.23 -12.26
N ALA A 105 -0.57 -0.34 -13.15
CA ALA A 105 0.19 0.10 -14.30
C ALA A 105 1.44 0.89 -13.88
N SER A 106 1.34 1.78 -12.89
CA SER A 106 2.50 2.51 -12.36
C SER A 106 3.57 1.55 -11.80
N LEU A 107 3.16 0.55 -11.02
CA LEU A 107 4.06 -0.48 -10.50
C LEU A 107 4.71 -1.30 -11.61
N ALA A 108 3.93 -1.71 -12.61
CA ALA A 108 4.43 -2.45 -13.76
C ALA A 108 5.49 -1.63 -14.52
N ILE A 109 5.23 -0.34 -14.76
CA ILE A 109 6.19 0.57 -15.40
C ILE A 109 7.49 0.67 -14.58
N SER A 110 7.40 0.85 -13.25
CA SER A 110 8.57 0.88 -12.38
C SER A 110 9.40 -0.40 -12.48
N ILE A 111 8.75 -1.57 -12.46
CA ILE A 111 9.41 -2.87 -12.60
C ILE A 111 10.06 -3.00 -13.99
N SER A 112 9.36 -2.61 -15.05
CA SER A 112 9.89 -2.65 -16.43
C SER A 112 11.16 -1.82 -16.59
N TYR A 113 11.23 -0.63 -16.00
CA TYR A 113 12.44 0.19 -16.04
C TYR A 113 13.64 -0.47 -15.35
N TRP A 114 13.43 -1.05 -14.16
CA TRP A 114 14.48 -1.80 -13.47
C TRP A 114 14.99 -2.99 -14.28
N VAL A 115 14.07 -3.74 -14.90
CA VAL A 115 14.43 -4.84 -15.79
C VAL A 115 15.26 -4.34 -16.98
N ASN A 116 14.88 -3.22 -17.59
CA ASN A 116 15.64 -2.64 -18.71
C ASN A 116 17.06 -2.22 -18.30
N VAL A 117 17.20 -1.60 -17.11
CA VAL A 117 18.52 -1.24 -16.55
C VAL A 117 19.40 -2.48 -16.35
N LEU A 118 18.84 -3.57 -15.82
CA LEU A 118 19.58 -4.81 -15.63
C LEU A 118 20.01 -5.44 -16.96
N ILE A 119 19.13 -5.46 -17.96
CA ILE A 119 19.46 -5.98 -19.30
C ILE A 119 20.61 -5.18 -19.92
N LEU A 120 20.54 -3.85 -19.89
CA LEU A 120 21.60 -2.99 -20.42
C LEU A 120 22.91 -3.15 -19.66
N ALA A 121 22.87 -3.25 -18.33
CA ALA A 121 24.06 -3.50 -17.52
C ALA A 121 24.72 -4.84 -17.85
N LEU A 122 23.92 -5.91 -18.03
CA LEU A 122 24.41 -7.20 -18.48
C LEU A 122 24.99 -7.12 -19.88
N TYR A 123 24.32 -6.43 -20.81
CA TYR A 123 24.81 -6.23 -22.16
C TYR A 123 26.17 -5.53 -22.20
N ILE A 124 26.34 -4.43 -21.45
CA ILE A 124 27.62 -3.70 -21.35
C ILE A 124 28.70 -4.60 -20.76
N ARG A 125 28.37 -5.43 -19.75
CA ARG A 125 29.33 -6.33 -19.10
C ARG A 125 29.78 -7.49 -20.00
N PHE A 126 28.88 -8.07 -20.77
CA PHE A 126 29.16 -9.25 -21.60
C PHE A 126 29.58 -8.90 -23.03
N SER A 127 29.25 -7.71 -23.54
CA SER A 127 29.60 -7.30 -24.90
C SER A 127 31.10 -7.11 -25.06
N ALA A 128 31.69 -7.86 -25.98
CA ALA A 128 33.11 -7.77 -26.33
C ALA A 128 33.50 -6.37 -26.84
N THR A 129 32.55 -5.63 -27.43
CA THR A 129 32.74 -4.27 -27.94
C THR A 129 32.87 -3.25 -26.81
N CYS A 130 32.13 -3.42 -25.71
CA CYS A 130 32.19 -2.53 -24.54
C CYS A 130 33.38 -2.85 -23.61
N LYS A 131 34.01 -4.02 -23.76
CA LYS A 131 35.16 -4.44 -22.95
C LYS A 131 36.38 -3.51 -23.06
N LYS A 132 36.51 -2.77 -24.18
CA LYS A 132 37.56 -1.75 -24.38
C LYS A 132 37.25 -0.42 -23.68
N THR A 133 35.98 -0.08 -23.48
CA THR A 133 35.52 1.22 -23.01
C THR A 133 35.02 1.21 -21.57
N TRP A 134 34.58 0.05 -21.07
CA TRP A 134 34.08 -0.13 -19.71
C TRP A 134 34.93 -1.18 -18.99
N THR A 135 35.90 -0.71 -18.19
CA THR A 135 36.79 -1.57 -17.37
C THR A 135 36.20 -1.90 -15.99
N GLY A 136 34.97 -1.45 -15.71
CA GLY A 136 34.28 -1.64 -14.43
C GLY A 136 34.01 -0.31 -13.73
N PHE A 137 33.49 -0.38 -12.50
CA PHE A 137 33.33 0.80 -11.65
C PHE A 137 34.71 1.26 -11.13
N SER A 138 35.24 2.35 -11.68
CA SER A 138 36.45 3.02 -11.15
C SER A 138 36.09 3.95 -9.99
N LYS A 139 36.91 3.96 -8.93
CA LYS A 139 36.77 4.88 -7.79
C LYS A 139 37.04 6.35 -8.16
N GLU A 140 37.78 6.61 -9.24
CA GLU A 140 38.06 7.97 -9.74
C GLU A 140 36.78 8.69 -10.22
N GLY A 141 35.77 7.93 -10.68
CA GLY A 141 34.47 8.49 -11.06
C GLY A 141 33.66 8.99 -9.86
N THR A 142 33.88 8.40 -8.66
CA THR A 142 33.23 8.81 -7.42
C THR A 142 33.97 9.92 -6.68
N GLU A 143 35.30 10.03 -6.82
CA GLU A 143 36.08 11.11 -6.19
C GLU A 143 35.78 12.49 -6.77
N ASN A 144 35.44 12.58 -8.05
CA ASN A 144 35.05 13.84 -8.69
C ASN A 144 33.63 14.30 -8.34
N LEU A 145 32.76 13.40 -7.86
CA LEU A 145 31.39 13.72 -7.43
C LEU A 145 31.33 14.34 -6.03
N ILE A 146 32.32 14.08 -5.17
CA ILE A 146 32.38 14.62 -3.80
C ILE A 146 33.00 16.03 -3.77
N ASN A 147 33.75 16.39 -4.82
CA ASN A 147 34.42 17.69 -4.95
C ASN A 147 33.64 18.72 -5.80
N PHE A 148 32.38 18.42 -6.16
CA PHE A 148 31.45 19.36 -6.80
C PHE A 148 30.40 19.81 -5.78
#